data_AF-A0AA41H728-F1
#
_entry.id   AF-A0AA41H728-F1
#
_cell.length_a   1.000
_cell.length_b   1.000
_cell.length_c   1.000
_cell.angle_alpha   90.00
_cell.angle_beta   90.00
_cell.angle_gamma   90.00
#
_symmetry.space_group_name_H-M   'P 1'
#
loop_
_entity.id
_entity.type
_entity.pdbx_description
1 polymer ?
#
loop_
_entity_poly.entity_id
_entity_poly.type
_entity_poly.pdbx_seq_one_letter_code
_entity_poly.pdbx_strand_id
1 'polypeptide(L)'
;MSSQSPAPRVKLIVRFDVNQLSSLLHYKLERERPPHGRGDEPDPEPRDGAYADSLHFNPGERLSLELVAYGDNNVLRVDVTDACFVTKPKVMVRSAQFSTRFSPPSMFGTGRAIQPLALDFSGATEPYGTDRSKTVLRWNDTLDIVDTGIWEVSFVLTVAIVRGDDILPELRVFSFDPESEVGGPSTIKVV
;
A
#
# COMPACT_ATOMS: atom_id res chain seq x y z
N MET A 1 -8.92 14.96 30.94
CA MET A 1 -8.33 13.85 30.17
C MET A 1 -8.99 13.87 28.80
N SER A 2 -8.35 14.48 27.81
CA SER A 2 -8.89 14.54 26.45
C SER A 2 -8.78 13.14 25.84
N SER A 3 -9.91 12.51 25.55
CA SER A 3 -9.95 11.29 24.75
C SER A 3 -9.47 11.63 23.35
N GLN A 4 -8.20 11.34 23.02
CA GLN A 4 -7.76 11.38 21.64
C GLN A 4 -8.58 10.35 20.86
N SER A 5 -9.37 10.82 19.90
CA SER A 5 -9.95 9.96 18.88
C SER A 5 -8.83 9.13 18.24
N PRO A 6 -9.04 7.83 17.98
CA PRO A 6 -8.02 7.01 17.35
C PRO A 6 -7.60 7.65 16.03
N ALA A 7 -6.29 7.69 15.76
CA ALA A 7 -5.77 8.26 14.51
C ALA A 7 -6.45 7.60 13.30
N PRO A 8 -6.77 8.37 12.24
CA PRO A 8 -7.52 7.87 11.09
C PRO A 8 -6.80 6.70 10.43
N ARG A 9 -7.56 5.71 9.97
CA ARG A 9 -7.02 4.50 9.34
C ARG A 9 -7.25 4.54 7.84
N VAL A 10 -6.19 4.24 7.12
CA VAL A 10 -6.21 3.98 5.68
C VAL A 10 -5.71 2.55 5.46
N LYS A 11 -6.35 1.83 4.55
CA LYS A 11 -6.10 0.42 4.31
C LYS A 11 -5.74 0.23 2.84
N LEU A 12 -4.53 -0.22 2.59
CA LEU A 12 -4.10 -0.68 1.27
C LEU A 12 -4.49 -2.14 1.12
N ILE A 13 -5.29 -2.44 0.10
CA ILE A 13 -5.64 -3.81 -0.28
C ILE A 13 -4.89 -4.16 -1.55
N VAL A 14 -4.06 -5.19 -1.52
CA VAL A 14 -3.35 -5.69 -2.71
C VAL A 14 -3.86 -7.05 -3.11
N ARG A 15 -3.97 -7.27 -4.42
CA ARG A 15 -4.57 -8.46 -5.00
C ARG A 15 -3.69 -9.00 -6.11
N PHE A 16 -3.64 -10.32 -6.19
CA PHE A 16 -2.98 -11.05 -7.27
C PHE A 16 -3.62 -12.43 -7.43
N ASP A 17 -3.47 -13.03 -8.60
CA ASP A 17 -3.73 -14.46 -8.80
C ASP A 17 -2.38 -15.19 -8.83
N VAL A 18 -2.24 -16.27 -8.07
CA VAL A 18 -0.97 -17.02 -7.95
C VAL A 18 -0.49 -17.61 -9.27
N ASN A 19 -1.38 -17.75 -10.25
CA ASN A 19 -1.11 -18.27 -11.59
C ASN A 19 -1.03 -17.16 -12.64
N GLN A 20 -1.16 -15.89 -12.27
CA GLN A 20 -1.07 -14.79 -13.22
C GLN A 20 0.34 -14.71 -13.82
N LEU A 21 0.44 -14.42 -15.13
CA LEU A 21 1.73 -14.32 -15.83
C LEU A 21 2.54 -13.09 -15.40
N SER A 22 1.87 -12.00 -15.06
CA SER A 22 2.49 -10.75 -14.64
C SER A 22 2.95 -10.80 -13.18
N SER A 23 3.94 -10.00 -12.81
CA SER A 23 4.27 -9.73 -11.40
C SER A 23 3.54 -8.50 -10.84
N LEU A 24 2.61 -7.90 -11.59
CA LEU A 24 1.91 -6.70 -11.17
C LEU A 24 0.83 -7.01 -10.11
N LEU A 25 0.90 -6.31 -8.98
CA LEU A 25 -0.15 -6.29 -7.97
C LEU A 25 -1.26 -5.32 -8.40
N HIS A 26 -2.52 -5.75 -8.28
CA HIS A 26 -3.63 -4.81 -8.29
C HIS A 26 -3.78 -4.25 -6.88
N TYR A 27 -3.79 -2.94 -6.71
CA TYR A 27 -3.98 -2.31 -5.41
C TYR A 27 -5.34 -1.63 -5.30
N LYS A 28 -5.75 -1.32 -4.07
CA LYS A 28 -6.84 -0.40 -3.78
C LYS A 28 -6.57 0.32 -2.47
N LEU A 29 -6.68 1.64 -2.42
CA LEU A 29 -6.58 2.37 -1.15
C LEU A 29 -7.96 2.75 -0.62
N GLU A 30 -8.29 2.31 0.59
CA GLU A 30 -9.57 2.61 1.24
C GLU A 30 -9.33 3.43 2.50
N ARG A 31 -10.06 4.55 2.64
CA ARG A 31 -10.07 5.38 3.83
C ARG A 31 -11.37 5.15 4.60
N GLU A 32 -11.27 4.85 5.89
CA GLU A 32 -12.45 4.84 6.76
C GLU A 32 -12.98 6.27 6.88
N ARG A 33 -14.17 6.54 6.31
CA ARG A 33 -14.79 7.86 6.46
C ARG A 33 -15.24 8.06 7.91
N PRO A 34 -14.88 9.17 8.57
CA PRO A 34 -15.45 9.48 9.87
C PRO A 34 -16.99 9.60 9.75
N PRO A 35 -17.76 9.23 10.78
CA PRO A 35 -19.23 9.37 10.78
C PRO A 35 -19.75 10.79 10.51
N HIS A 36 -18.86 11.79 10.66
CA HIS A 36 -19.15 13.22 10.46
C HIS A 36 -18.10 13.91 9.55
N GLY A 37 -17.38 13.15 8.72
CA GLY A 37 -16.33 13.67 7.84
C GLY A 37 -16.88 14.65 6.80
N ARG A 38 -16.17 15.79 6.63
CA ARG A 38 -16.45 16.78 5.57
C ARG A 38 -16.38 16.09 4.21
N GLY A 39 -17.34 16.37 3.34
CA GLY A 39 -17.44 15.80 1.99
C GLY A 39 -16.35 16.25 1.00
N ASP A 40 -15.25 16.80 1.48
CA ASP A 40 -14.19 17.46 0.67
C ASP A 40 -12.84 16.72 0.75
N GLU A 41 -12.75 15.56 1.42
CA GLU A 41 -11.52 14.77 1.41
C GLU A 41 -11.27 14.18 0.01
N PRO A 42 -10.04 14.29 -0.55
CA PRO A 42 -9.71 13.69 -1.83
C PRO A 42 -9.96 12.18 -1.82
N ASP A 43 -10.37 11.65 -2.97
CA ASP A 43 -10.40 10.20 -3.19
C ASP A 43 -8.99 9.64 -2.88
N PRO A 44 -8.84 8.64 -1.99
CA PRO A 44 -7.55 8.01 -1.71
C PRO A 44 -6.90 7.39 -2.97
N GLU A 45 -7.69 7.10 -4.00
CA GLU A 45 -7.23 6.56 -5.28
C GLU A 45 -8.09 7.16 -6.41
N PRO A 46 -7.76 8.38 -6.87
CA PRO A 46 -8.54 9.05 -7.89
C PRO A 46 -8.45 8.29 -9.23
N ARG A 47 -9.58 8.19 -9.93
CA ARG A 47 -9.69 7.42 -11.19
C ARG A 47 -9.41 8.24 -12.44
N ASP A 48 -9.34 9.56 -12.32
CA ASP A 48 -9.16 10.49 -13.42
C ASP A 48 -8.32 11.72 -13.01
N GLY A 49 -8.04 12.58 -13.99
CA GLY A 49 -7.21 13.77 -13.79
C GLY A 49 -5.71 13.51 -13.86
N ALA A 50 -4.93 14.53 -13.48
CA ALA A 50 -3.47 14.51 -13.59
C ALA A 50 -2.77 13.51 -12.65
N TYR A 51 -3.50 12.97 -11.68
CA TYR A 51 -3.00 12.07 -10.64
C TYR A 51 -3.82 10.77 -10.60
N ALA A 52 -4.47 10.40 -11.71
CA ALA A 52 -5.19 9.14 -11.82
C ALA A 52 -4.27 7.97 -11.42
N ASP A 53 -4.82 7.01 -10.67
CA ASP A 53 -4.09 5.84 -10.16
C ASP A 53 -2.93 6.19 -9.19
N SER A 54 -2.95 7.38 -8.55
CA SER A 54 -2.04 7.69 -7.46
C SER A 54 -2.61 7.31 -6.09
N LEU A 55 -1.73 7.15 -5.10
CA LEU A 55 -2.10 6.89 -3.70
C LEU A 55 -2.08 8.18 -2.89
N HIS A 56 -3.25 8.65 -2.45
CA HIS A 56 -3.40 9.85 -1.65
C HIS A 56 -3.58 9.53 -0.17
N PHE A 57 -2.69 10.06 0.66
CA PHE A 57 -2.73 9.96 2.12
C PHE A 57 -2.89 11.33 2.78
N ASN A 58 -3.38 11.33 4.01
CA ASN A 58 -3.33 12.49 4.89
C ASN A 58 -2.22 12.34 5.94
N PRO A 59 -1.56 13.44 6.34
CA PRO A 59 -0.62 13.41 7.46
C PRO A 59 -1.31 12.94 8.75
N GLY A 60 -0.65 12.05 9.49
CA GLY A 60 -1.16 11.46 10.73
C GLY A 60 -2.07 10.24 10.53
N GLU A 61 -2.27 9.78 9.28
CA GLU A 61 -2.95 8.50 9.02
C GLU A 61 -2.08 7.31 9.42
N ARG A 62 -2.75 6.19 9.72
CA ARG A 62 -2.11 4.89 9.89
C ARG A 62 -2.49 3.96 8.77
N LEU A 63 -1.49 3.54 8.00
CA LEU A 63 -1.60 2.60 6.91
C LEU A 63 -1.63 1.16 7.45
N SER A 64 -2.70 0.43 7.13
CA SER A 64 -2.79 -1.03 7.27
C SER A 64 -2.76 -1.71 5.91
N LEU A 65 -2.45 -3.01 5.90
CA LEU A 65 -2.29 -3.80 4.67
C LEU A 65 -3.14 -5.09 4.71
N GLU A 66 -3.90 -5.33 3.65
CA GLU A 66 -4.60 -6.59 3.39
C GLU A 66 -4.14 -7.16 2.05
N LEU A 67 -3.64 -8.39 2.06
CA LEU A 67 -3.27 -9.15 0.87
C LEU A 67 -4.42 -10.10 0.53
N VAL A 68 -4.79 -10.15 -0.74
CA VAL A 68 -5.78 -11.10 -1.26
C VAL A 68 -5.19 -11.86 -2.44
N ALA A 69 -4.82 -13.10 -2.22
CA ALA A 69 -4.36 -13.99 -3.27
C ALA A 69 -5.51 -14.86 -3.77
N TYR A 70 -5.69 -14.95 -5.08
CA TYR A 70 -6.59 -15.90 -5.72
C TYR A 70 -5.78 -17.04 -6.33
N GLY A 71 -6.37 -18.23 -6.40
CA GLY A 71 -5.73 -19.37 -7.02
C GLY A 71 -6.71 -20.43 -7.46
N ASP A 72 -6.20 -21.51 -8.02
CA ASP A 72 -6.96 -22.75 -8.20
C ASP A 72 -7.13 -23.50 -6.87
N ASN A 73 -7.92 -24.59 -6.89
CA ASN A 73 -8.14 -25.45 -5.72
C ASN A 73 -6.90 -26.21 -5.24
N ASN A 74 -5.79 -26.20 -5.99
CA ASN A 74 -4.57 -26.89 -5.56
C ASN A 74 -3.74 -26.02 -4.61
N VAL A 75 -3.99 -24.72 -4.53
CA VAL A 75 -3.33 -23.83 -3.57
C VAL A 75 -3.81 -24.15 -2.16
N LEU A 76 -2.88 -24.64 -1.34
CA LEU A 76 -3.14 -24.97 0.06
C LEU A 76 -2.88 -23.78 0.98
N ARG A 77 -1.82 -23.01 0.68
CA ARG A 77 -1.40 -21.89 1.51
C ARG A 77 -0.57 -20.89 0.71
N VAL A 78 -0.66 -19.62 1.10
CA VAL A 78 0.24 -18.56 0.67
C VAL A 78 0.84 -17.92 1.92
N ASP A 79 2.15 -17.87 2.01
CA ASP A 79 2.90 -17.26 3.11
C ASP A 79 3.70 -16.06 2.60
N VAL A 80 3.72 -14.95 3.33
CA VAL A 80 4.58 -13.81 3.02
C VAL A 80 5.98 -14.09 3.54
N THR A 81 6.98 -14.06 2.66
CA THR A 81 8.38 -14.33 3.03
C THR A 81 9.25 -13.07 3.02
N ASP A 82 8.83 -12.02 2.29
CA ASP A 82 9.43 -10.69 2.34
C ASP A 82 8.42 -9.64 1.88
N ALA A 83 8.45 -8.45 2.47
CA ALA A 83 7.62 -7.33 2.06
C ALA A 83 8.26 -5.98 2.42
N CYS A 84 8.28 -5.04 1.48
CA CYS A 84 8.75 -3.69 1.75
C CYS A 84 8.07 -2.63 0.87
N PHE A 85 8.05 -1.40 1.38
CA PHE A 85 7.83 -0.21 0.56
C PHE A 85 9.17 0.39 0.14
N VAL A 86 9.22 0.91 -1.08
CA VAL A 86 10.33 1.69 -1.61
C VAL A 86 9.78 3.04 -2.07
N THR A 87 10.31 4.13 -1.53
CA THR A 87 9.87 5.49 -1.85
C THR A 87 10.96 6.23 -2.61
N LYS A 88 10.59 6.88 -3.70
CA LYS A 88 11.47 7.76 -4.47
C LYS A 88 10.93 9.19 -4.38
N PRO A 89 11.59 10.10 -3.63
CA PRO A 89 11.13 11.46 -3.44
C PRO A 89 11.08 12.24 -4.76
N LYS A 90 10.00 13.00 -4.98
CA LYS A 90 9.87 13.94 -6.11
C LYS A 90 10.17 15.38 -5.69
N VAL A 91 10.33 16.25 -6.68
CA VAL A 91 10.46 17.70 -6.46
C VAL A 91 9.11 18.24 -6.01
N MET A 92 9.09 18.94 -4.87
CA MET A 92 7.89 19.64 -4.38
C MET A 92 7.81 21.06 -4.92
N VAL A 93 8.95 21.78 -4.92
CA VAL A 93 9.01 23.18 -5.37
C VAL A 93 10.24 23.39 -6.24
N ARG A 94 10.03 24.01 -7.39
CA ARG A 94 11.08 24.54 -8.27
C ARG A 94 10.68 25.94 -8.75
N SER A 95 11.39 26.97 -8.30
CA SER A 95 11.16 28.35 -8.75
C SER A 95 12.49 29.10 -8.91
N ALA A 96 12.46 30.25 -9.59
CA ALA A 96 13.64 31.13 -9.69
C ALA A 96 13.94 31.86 -8.38
N GLN A 97 12.96 31.98 -7.48
CA GLN A 97 13.06 32.69 -6.20
C GLN A 97 13.41 31.78 -5.02
N PHE A 98 13.22 30.46 -5.15
CA PHE A 98 13.46 29.50 -4.07
C PHE A 98 14.39 28.38 -4.51
N SER A 99 15.22 27.89 -3.60
CA SER A 99 15.99 26.67 -3.81
C SER A 99 15.04 25.51 -4.11
N THR A 100 15.42 24.63 -5.04
CA THR A 100 14.64 23.42 -5.34
C THR A 100 14.50 22.57 -4.07
N ARG A 101 13.27 22.20 -3.73
CA ARG A 101 12.96 21.37 -2.56
C ARG A 101 12.40 20.02 -3.02
N PHE A 102 12.92 18.96 -2.44
CA PHE A 102 12.45 17.59 -2.65
C PHE A 102 11.64 17.13 -1.43
N SER A 103 10.76 16.16 -1.64
CA SER A 103 10.13 15.43 -0.54
C SER A 103 11.20 14.77 0.34
N PRO A 104 10.90 14.50 1.62
CA PRO A 104 11.74 13.65 2.47
C PRO A 104 11.97 12.25 1.87
N PRO A 105 12.97 11.48 2.35
CA PRO A 105 13.28 10.15 1.80
C PRO A 105 12.09 9.18 1.74
N SER A 106 11.17 9.23 2.70
CA SER A 106 9.89 8.50 2.68
C SER A 106 8.79 9.28 3.40
N MET A 107 7.55 8.84 3.24
CA MET A 107 6.40 9.35 3.99
C MET A 107 6.31 8.82 5.44
N PHE A 108 7.10 7.79 5.78
CA PHE A 108 6.98 7.05 7.03
C PHE A 108 7.86 7.61 8.17
N GLY A 109 8.47 8.78 8.00
CA GLY A 109 9.28 9.43 9.04
C GLY A 109 10.59 8.73 9.40
N THR A 110 11.01 7.70 8.64
CA THR A 110 12.19 6.88 8.98
C THR A 110 13.51 7.44 8.44
N GLY A 111 13.45 8.46 7.57
CA GLY A 111 14.62 9.00 6.89
C GLY A 111 15.29 8.03 5.92
N ARG A 112 14.63 6.92 5.57
CA ARG A 112 15.11 5.89 4.64
C ARG A 112 14.10 5.68 3.51
N ALA A 113 14.60 5.42 2.30
CA ALA A 113 13.78 5.14 1.13
C ALA A 113 13.15 3.75 1.16
N ILE A 114 13.76 2.78 1.86
CA ILE A 114 13.26 1.40 1.95
C ILE A 114 12.70 1.19 3.35
N GLN A 115 11.42 0.80 3.40
CA GLN A 115 10.69 0.48 4.61
C GLN A 115 10.30 -1.00 4.59
N PRO A 116 11.11 -1.90 5.22
CA PRO A 116 10.72 -3.29 5.38
C PRO A 116 9.53 -3.41 6.35
N LEU A 117 8.67 -4.38 6.12
CA LEU A 117 7.56 -4.71 7.01
C LEU A 117 7.96 -5.89 7.91
N ALA A 118 7.46 -5.88 9.15
CA ALA A 118 7.51 -7.09 9.98
C ALA A 118 6.65 -8.19 9.32
N LEU A 119 7.15 -9.43 9.26
CA LEU A 119 6.45 -10.56 8.64
C LEU A 119 5.40 -11.16 9.58
N ASP A 120 4.55 -10.30 10.15
CA ASP A 120 3.48 -10.68 11.06
C ASP A 120 2.13 -10.52 10.36
N PHE A 121 1.77 -11.55 9.57
CA PHE A 121 0.53 -11.62 8.83
C PHE A 121 -0.35 -12.74 9.37
N SER A 122 -1.64 -12.44 9.56
CA SER A 122 -2.65 -13.43 9.98
C SER A 122 -3.71 -13.61 8.90
N GLY A 123 -4.15 -14.86 8.70
CA GLY A 123 -5.14 -15.16 7.67
C GLY A 123 -5.29 -16.63 7.38
N ALA A 124 -6.08 -16.92 6.36
CA ALA A 124 -6.38 -18.29 5.93
C ALA A 124 -6.64 -18.35 4.43
N THR A 125 -6.40 -19.55 3.87
CA THR A 125 -6.84 -19.96 2.54
C THR A 125 -8.18 -20.67 2.66
N GLU A 126 -9.15 -20.23 1.88
CA GLU A 126 -10.51 -20.77 1.88
C GLU A 126 -10.97 -21.07 0.44
N PRO A 127 -11.89 -22.03 0.25
CA PRO A 127 -12.55 -22.23 -1.03
C PRO A 127 -13.26 -20.95 -1.51
N TYR A 128 -13.17 -20.66 -2.81
CA TYR A 128 -13.80 -19.51 -3.45
C TYR A 128 -14.49 -19.95 -4.75
N GLY A 129 -15.82 -19.96 -4.76
CA GLY A 129 -16.56 -20.53 -5.89
C GLY A 129 -16.39 -22.05 -5.98
N THR A 130 -16.44 -22.61 -7.18
CA THR A 130 -16.46 -24.07 -7.41
C THR A 130 -15.07 -24.69 -7.55
N ASP A 131 -14.12 -23.96 -8.13
CA ASP A 131 -12.83 -24.47 -8.60
C ASP A 131 -11.64 -23.57 -8.25
N ARG A 132 -11.86 -22.56 -7.38
CA ARG A 132 -10.85 -21.60 -6.96
C ARG A 132 -10.66 -21.58 -5.45
N SER A 133 -9.51 -21.06 -5.05
CA SER A 133 -9.19 -20.71 -3.66
C SER A 133 -8.97 -19.22 -3.53
N LYS A 134 -9.14 -18.73 -2.30
CA LYS A 134 -8.85 -17.35 -1.91
C LYS A 134 -8.10 -17.35 -0.60
N THR A 135 -6.94 -16.71 -0.57
CA THR A 135 -6.18 -16.46 0.66
C THR A 135 -6.28 -15.00 1.03
N VAL A 136 -6.71 -14.70 2.25
CA VAL A 136 -6.74 -13.33 2.78
C VAL A 136 -5.78 -13.24 3.94
N LEU A 137 -4.74 -12.43 3.82
CA LEU A 137 -3.74 -12.18 4.85
C LEU A 137 -3.80 -10.71 5.27
N ARG A 138 -3.88 -10.45 6.57
CA ARG A 138 -3.86 -9.11 7.14
C ARG A 138 -2.57 -8.90 7.88
N TRP A 139 -1.91 -7.80 7.61
CA TRP A 139 -0.75 -7.40 8.40
C TRP A 139 -1.23 -6.94 9.78
N ASN A 140 -0.63 -7.48 10.84
CA ASN A 140 -1.06 -7.22 12.21
C ASN A 140 -0.51 -5.92 12.79
N ASP A 141 0.27 -5.18 12.00
CA ASP A 141 0.87 -3.89 12.36
C ASP A 141 0.37 -2.77 11.42
N THR A 142 0.85 -1.54 11.65
CA THR A 142 0.53 -0.36 10.85
C THR A 142 1.77 0.51 10.61
N LEU A 143 1.79 1.28 9.53
CA LEU A 143 2.78 2.34 9.32
C LEU A 143 2.15 3.71 9.51
N ASP A 144 2.81 4.57 10.27
CA ASP A 144 2.43 5.97 10.42
C ASP A 144 2.81 6.76 9.15
N ILE A 145 1.88 7.57 8.65
CA ILE A 145 2.12 8.55 7.59
C ILE A 145 2.48 9.87 8.25
N VAL A 146 3.75 10.26 8.18
CA VAL A 146 4.32 11.37 8.94
C VAL A 146 4.64 12.56 8.06
N ASP A 147 5.39 12.33 6.99
CA ASP A 147 5.96 13.39 6.17
C ASP A 147 5.03 13.78 5.01
N THR A 148 4.95 15.08 4.73
CA THR A 148 4.21 15.63 3.58
C THR A 148 5.09 15.69 2.34
N GLY A 149 4.52 15.41 1.16
CA GLY A 149 5.25 15.50 -0.11
C GLY A 149 4.67 14.61 -1.20
N ILE A 150 5.48 14.41 -2.24
CA ILE A 150 5.18 13.59 -3.42
C ILE A 150 6.28 12.53 -3.59
N TRP A 151 5.87 11.29 -3.88
CA TRP A 151 6.77 10.16 -4.11
C TRP A 151 6.30 9.31 -5.30
N GLU A 152 7.22 8.61 -5.95
CA GLU A 152 6.90 7.29 -6.51
C GLU A 152 7.00 6.28 -5.38
N VAL A 153 5.97 5.46 -5.18
CA VAL A 153 5.94 4.45 -4.12
C VAL A 153 5.83 3.09 -4.77
N SER A 154 6.79 2.22 -4.51
CA SER A 154 6.68 0.80 -4.86
C SER A 154 6.37 -0.02 -3.62
N PHE A 155 5.50 -1.02 -3.76
CA PHE A 155 5.36 -2.10 -2.79
C PHE A 155 5.88 -3.37 -3.44
N VAL A 156 6.85 -4.03 -2.82
CA VAL A 156 7.44 -5.28 -3.28
C VAL A 156 7.09 -6.37 -2.28
N LEU A 157 6.52 -7.47 -2.78
CA LEU A 157 6.01 -8.59 -2.01
C LEU A 157 6.60 -9.89 -2.55
N THR A 158 7.25 -10.66 -1.69
CA THR A 158 7.64 -12.04 -1.97
C THR A 158 6.75 -12.99 -1.18
N VAL A 159 6.20 -13.99 -1.87
CA VAL A 159 5.36 -15.02 -1.27
C VAL A 159 5.89 -16.42 -1.57
N ALA A 160 5.69 -17.33 -0.63
CA ALA A 160 5.77 -18.76 -0.80
C ALA A 160 4.37 -19.32 -1.04
N ILE A 161 4.19 -20.03 -2.15
CA ILE A 161 2.92 -20.64 -2.55
C ILE A 161 3.08 -22.15 -2.39
N VAL A 162 2.26 -22.74 -1.51
CA VAL A 162 2.22 -24.19 -1.27
C VAL A 162 1.05 -24.77 -2.05
N ARG A 163 1.33 -25.77 -2.89
CA ARG A 163 0.34 -26.45 -3.73
C ARG A 163 0.37 -27.96 -3.47
N GLY A 164 -0.81 -28.58 -3.36
CA GLY A 164 -0.97 -30.04 -3.27
C GLY A 164 0.08 -30.75 -2.39
N ASP A 165 0.64 -31.84 -2.91
CA ASP A 165 1.69 -32.64 -2.25
C ASP A 165 3.12 -32.13 -2.56
N ASP A 166 3.28 -30.91 -3.09
CA ASP A 166 4.59 -30.41 -3.45
C ASP A 166 5.47 -30.26 -2.20
N ILE A 167 6.68 -30.85 -2.27
CA ILE A 167 7.62 -30.88 -1.15
C ILE A 167 8.21 -29.49 -0.88
N LEU A 168 8.27 -28.62 -1.90
CA LEU A 168 8.87 -27.29 -1.79
C LEU A 168 7.90 -26.21 -2.29
N PRO A 169 7.74 -25.11 -1.54
CA PRO A 169 6.92 -23.99 -1.97
C PRO A 169 7.52 -23.28 -3.19
N GLU A 170 6.65 -22.83 -4.08
CA GLU A 170 7.00 -21.95 -5.18
C GLU A 170 7.18 -20.51 -4.65
N LEU A 171 8.33 -19.90 -4.90
CA LEU A 171 8.57 -18.50 -4.54
C LEU A 171 8.23 -17.58 -5.71
N ARG A 172 7.41 -16.56 -5.46
CA ARG A 172 7.07 -15.53 -6.44
C ARG A 172 7.21 -14.14 -5.86
N VAL A 173 7.66 -13.21 -6.70
CA VAL A 173 7.78 -11.78 -6.39
C VAL A 173 6.75 -11.01 -7.18
N PHE A 174 6.04 -10.12 -6.50
CA PHE A 174 5.04 -9.23 -7.04
C PHE A 174 5.31 -7.79 -6.61
N SER A 175 4.88 -6.82 -7.41
CA SER A 175 5.00 -5.42 -7.07
C SER A 175 3.99 -4.53 -7.76
N PHE A 176 3.79 -3.33 -7.23
CA PHE A 176 3.23 -2.19 -7.94
C PHE A 176 4.14 -0.97 -7.72
N ASP A 177 3.93 0.12 -8.46
CA ASP A 177 4.71 1.35 -8.36
C ASP A 177 3.95 2.67 -8.72
N PRO A 178 2.78 2.99 -8.12
CA PRO A 178 2.08 4.23 -8.41
C PRO A 178 2.81 5.45 -7.86
N GLU A 179 2.39 6.62 -8.35
CA GLU A 179 2.68 7.87 -7.67
C GLU A 179 1.91 7.94 -6.35
N SER A 180 2.42 8.75 -5.41
CA SER A 180 1.77 8.99 -4.13
C SER A 180 1.97 10.41 -3.66
N GLU A 181 0.98 10.93 -2.96
CA GLU A 181 1.00 12.23 -2.32
C GLU A 181 0.49 12.15 -0.89
N VAL A 182 1.13 12.89 0.01
CA VAL A 182 0.68 13.10 1.39
C VAL A 182 0.34 14.57 1.61
N GLY A 183 -0.92 14.87 1.91
CA GLY A 183 -1.40 16.21 2.27
C GLY A 183 -1.88 17.13 1.15
N GLY A 184 -2.15 16.59 -0.06
CA GLY A 184 -2.71 17.11 -1.33
C GLY A 184 -2.96 18.62 -1.61
N PRO A 185 -3.00 19.11 -2.87
CA PRO A 185 -2.81 18.48 -4.19
C PRO A 185 -1.66 19.13 -5.03
N SER A 186 -0.57 18.42 -5.33
CA SER A 186 0.78 18.93 -5.68
C SER A 186 1.40 19.77 -4.56
N THR A 187 2.10 19.08 -3.65
CA THR A 187 2.52 19.61 -2.36
C THR A 187 3.34 20.91 -2.50
N ILE A 188 2.66 22.03 -2.19
CA ILE A 188 2.99 23.48 -2.28
C ILE A 188 2.55 24.18 -3.59
N LYS A 189 1.36 24.83 -3.54
CA LYS A 189 1.07 26.01 -4.37
C LYS A 189 1.99 27.15 -3.92
N VAL A 190 3.02 27.46 -4.69
CA VAL A 190 3.64 28.78 -4.63
C VAL A 190 2.68 29.75 -5.32
N VAL A 191 2.19 30.73 -4.57
CA VAL A 191 1.49 31.93 -5.11
C VAL A 191 2.47 32.74 -5.94
#